data_AF-A0A2M8PZ87-F1
#
_entry.id   AF-A0A2M8PZ87-F1
#
_cell.length_a   1.000
_cell.length_b   1.000
_cell.length_c   1.000
_cell.angle_alpha   90.00
_cell.angle_beta   90.00
_cell.angle_gamma   90.00
#
_symmetry.space_group_name_H-M   'P 1'
#
loop_
_entity.id
_entity.type
_entity.pdbx_description
1 polymer ?
#
loop_
_entity_poly.entity_id
_entity_poly.type
_entity_poly.pdbx_seq_one_letter_code
_entity_poly.pdbx_strand_id
1 'polypeptide(L)'
;MKSARAKVLHTVGGQPMILRAVQTAECIGADRLVVVVGHQAEAVAQAVSSRAQIVLQKDQLGTGHAVLQAADLLRDKSDLVVVMYA
;
A
#
# COMPACT_ATOMS: atom_id res chain seq x y z
N MET A 1 0.87 -2.51 -16.73
CA MET A 1 -0.09 -3.28 -17.56
C MET A 1 -0.39 -2.44 -18.79
N LYS A 2 -0.80 -3.03 -19.92
CA LYS A 2 -1.31 -2.25 -21.07
C LYS A 2 -2.73 -1.75 -20.74
N SER A 3 -2.87 -0.99 -19.66
CA SER A 3 -4.13 -0.50 -19.10
C SER A 3 -3.92 0.90 -18.53
N ALA A 4 -4.93 1.74 -18.67
CA ALA A 4 -4.98 3.06 -18.05
C ALA A 4 -5.28 3.00 -16.55
N ARG A 5 -5.63 1.83 -15.99
CA ARG A 5 -5.92 1.66 -14.56
C ARG A 5 -4.65 1.27 -13.81
N ALA A 6 -4.43 1.83 -12.62
CA ALA A 6 -3.34 1.39 -11.75
C ALA A 6 -3.39 -0.13 -11.52
N LYS A 7 -2.24 -0.80 -11.60
CA LYS A 7 -2.11 -2.25 -11.50
C LYS A 7 -2.91 -2.80 -10.32
N VAL A 8 -2.69 -2.25 -9.12
CA VAL A 8 -3.28 -2.74 -7.86
C VAL A 8 -4.80 -2.56 -7.75
N LEU A 9 -5.40 -1.76 -8.64
CA LEU A 9 -6.86 -1.57 -8.70
C LEU A 9 -7.54 -2.60 -9.60
N HIS A 10 -6.81 -3.39 -10.38
CA HIS A 10 -7.42 -4.50 -11.12
C HIS A 10 -8.01 -5.52 -10.14
N THR A 11 -9.13 -6.14 -10.53
CA THR A 11 -9.87 -7.04 -9.66
C THR A 11 -9.45 -8.49 -9.87
N VAL A 12 -9.35 -9.24 -8.78
CA VAL A 12 -9.15 -10.69 -8.76
C VAL A 12 -10.21 -11.27 -7.83
N GLY A 13 -11.05 -12.19 -8.34
CA GLY A 13 -12.21 -12.68 -7.57
C GLY A 13 -13.21 -11.59 -7.21
N GLY A 14 -13.39 -10.58 -8.08
CA GLY A 14 -14.33 -9.47 -7.86
C GLY A 14 -13.82 -8.33 -6.97
N GLN A 15 -12.61 -8.45 -6.41
CA GLN A 15 -12.07 -7.47 -5.45
C GLN A 15 -10.74 -6.88 -5.96
N PRO A 16 -10.49 -5.56 -5.80
CA PRO A 16 -9.20 -4.95 -6.12
C PRO A 16 -8.02 -5.66 -5.42
N MET A 17 -6.94 -5.93 -6.14
CA MET A 17 -5.77 -6.64 -5.59
C MET A 17 -5.21 -5.97 -4.32
N ILE A 18 -5.17 -4.63 -4.28
CA ILE A 18 -4.72 -3.90 -3.07
C ILE A 18 -5.53 -4.26 -1.83
N LEU A 19 -6.84 -4.46 -1.96
CA LEU A 19 -7.70 -4.77 -0.83
C LEU A 19 -7.47 -6.18 -0.29
N ARG A 20 -6.96 -7.10 -1.11
CA ARG A 20 -6.55 -8.43 -0.66
C ARG A 20 -5.30 -8.33 0.22
N ALA A 21 -4.32 -7.52 -0.18
CA ALA A 21 -3.12 -7.28 0.63
C ALA A 21 -3.46 -6.59 1.96
N VAL A 22 -4.32 -5.56 1.92
CA VAL A 22 -4.82 -4.86 3.11
C VAL A 22 -5.54 -5.82 4.06
N GLN A 23 -6.46 -6.64 3.56
CA GLN A 23 -7.16 -7.64 4.37
C GLN A 23 -6.22 -8.66 5.00
N THR A 24 -5.24 -9.16 4.25
CA THR A 24 -4.25 -10.09 4.81
C THR A 24 -3.43 -9.43 5.92
N ALA A 25 -3.04 -8.16 5.75
CA ALA A 25 -2.32 -7.41 6.78
C ALA A 25 -3.15 -7.18 8.05
N GLU A 26 -4.46 -6.92 7.92
CA GLU A 26 -5.38 -6.86 9.05
C GLU A 26 -5.52 -8.24 9.74
N CYS A 27 -5.65 -9.32 8.96
CA CYS A 27 -5.79 -10.68 9.50
C CYS A 27 -4.56 -11.17 10.28
N ILE A 28 -3.36 -10.72 9.94
CA ILE A 28 -2.14 -11.04 10.71
C ILE A 28 -1.98 -10.16 11.95
N GLY A 29 -2.92 -9.25 12.23
CA GLY A 29 -2.91 -8.40 13.42
C GLY A 29 -1.90 -7.25 13.36
N ALA A 30 -1.67 -6.66 12.17
CA ALA A 30 -0.78 -5.52 12.06
C ALA A 30 -1.33 -4.29 12.81
N ASP A 31 -0.60 -3.80 13.82
CA ASP A 31 -0.98 -2.60 14.59
C ASP A 31 -0.97 -1.32 13.76
N ARG A 32 -0.10 -1.28 12.74
CA ARG A 32 0.10 -0.12 11.86
C ARG A 32 0.15 -0.58 10.41
N LEU A 33 -0.84 -0.17 9.64
CA LEU A 33 -0.91 -0.45 8.21
C LEU A 33 -0.60 0.82 7.42
N VAL A 34 0.45 0.76 6.59
CA VAL A 34 0.86 1.86 5.71
C VAL A 34 0.79 1.37 4.27
N VAL A 35 0.10 2.12 3.41
CA VAL A 35 0.07 1.88 1.96
C VAL A 35 0.83 2.98 1.26
N VAL A 36 1.91 2.59 0.58
CA VAL A 36 2.69 3.49 -0.28
C VAL A 36 2.04 3.55 -1.65
N VAL A 37 1.63 4.74 -2.07
CA VAL A 37 0.95 5.00 -3.34
C VAL A 37 1.83 5.84 -4.27
N GLY A 38 1.64 5.68 -5.58
CA GLY A 38 2.37 6.45 -6.59
C GLY A 38 1.44 6.80 -7.76
N HIS A 39 1.55 6.08 -8.87
CA HIS A 39 0.67 6.28 -10.02
C HIS A 39 -0.82 6.15 -9.65
N GLN A 40 -1.62 7.17 -9.97
CA GLN A 40 -3.05 7.27 -9.60
C GLN A 40 -3.30 7.14 -8.09
N ALA A 41 -2.45 7.78 -7.28
CA ALA A 41 -2.50 7.75 -5.83
C ALA A 41 -3.90 7.98 -5.25
N GLU A 42 -4.64 8.96 -5.75
CA GLU A 42 -6.00 9.28 -5.27
C GLU A 42 -6.96 8.09 -5.43
N ALA A 43 -6.96 7.43 -6.60
CA ALA A 43 -7.83 6.29 -6.85
C ALA A 43 -7.45 5.07 -5.99
N VAL A 44 -6.14 4.85 -5.75
CA VAL A 44 -5.66 3.80 -4.86
C VAL A 44 -6.02 4.11 -3.40
N ALA A 45 -5.82 5.34 -2.96
CA ALA A 45 -6.17 5.80 -1.63
C ALA A 45 -7.68 5.68 -1.38
N GLN A 46 -8.52 6.04 -2.36
CA GLN A 46 -9.97 5.88 -2.27
C GLN A 46 -10.37 4.41 -2.13
N ALA A 47 -9.73 3.50 -2.87
CA ALA A 47 -10.00 2.06 -2.75
C ALA A 47 -9.64 1.51 -1.37
N VAL A 48 -8.55 1.99 -0.76
CA VAL A 48 -8.12 1.59 0.59
C VAL A 48 -8.95 2.27 1.69
N SER A 49 -9.45 3.48 1.43
CA SER A 49 -10.24 4.28 2.36
C SER A 49 -9.50 4.50 3.70
N SER A 50 -10.19 4.42 4.83
CA SER A 50 -9.63 4.63 6.18
C SER A 50 -8.91 3.41 6.77
N ARG A 51 -8.66 2.35 5.97
CA ARG A 51 -8.09 1.08 6.47
C ARG A 51 -6.58 1.12 6.68
N ALA A 52 -5.89 2.10 6.09
CA ALA A 52 -4.46 2.26 6.20
C ALA A 52 -4.06 3.74 6.12
N GLN A 53 -2.89 4.06 6.67
CA GLN A 53 -2.25 5.35 6.44
C GLN A 53 -1.68 5.39 5.03
N ILE A 54 -1.96 6.46 4.29
CA ILE A 54 -1.50 6.61 2.91
C ILE A 54 -0.24 7.47 2.89
N VAL A 55 0.77 6.99 2.19
CA VAL A 55 2.02 7.72 1.97
C VAL A 55 2.29 7.81 0.47
N LEU A 56 2.60 9.01 -0.02
CA LEU A 56 2.89 9.23 -1.44
C LEU A 56 4.38 9.03 -1.74
N GLN A 57 4.68 8.09 -2.64
CA GLN A 57 5.94 8.06 -3.37
C GLN A 57 5.80 8.91 -4.63
N LYS A 58 6.23 10.17 -4.55
CA LYS A 58 6.18 11.10 -5.69
C LYS A 58 7.01 10.60 -6.88
N ASP A 59 8.24 10.18 -6.61
CA ASP A 59 9.18 9.66 -7.60
C ASP A 59 9.42 8.15 -7.41
N GLN A 60 9.17 7.35 -8.46
CA GLN A 60 9.25 5.88 -8.41
C GLN A 60 10.71 5.38 -8.55
N LEU A 61 11.54 5.70 -7.55
CA LEU A 61 12.96 5.34 -7.48
C LEU A 61 13.25 3.91 -6.97
N GLY A 62 12.28 3.00 -7.12
CA GLY A 62 12.38 1.61 -6.67
C GLY A 62 11.71 1.32 -5.31
N THR A 63 11.74 0.04 -4.91
CA THR A 63 11.02 -0.47 -3.72
C THR A 63 11.65 -0.05 -2.41
N GLY A 64 12.98 0.04 -2.33
CA GLY A 64 13.66 0.58 -1.15
C GLY A 64 13.24 2.02 -0.85
N HIS A 65 13.17 2.87 -1.90
CA HIS A 65 12.66 4.23 -1.79
C HIS A 65 11.18 4.27 -1.38
N ALA A 66 10.37 3.34 -1.85
CA ALA A 66 8.98 3.21 -1.42
C ALA A 66 8.86 2.94 0.08
N VAL A 67 9.64 1.99 0.62
CA VAL A 67 9.70 1.71 2.07
C VAL A 67 10.20 2.94 2.85
N LEU A 68 11.19 3.67 2.31
CA LEU A 68 11.68 4.89 2.94
C LEU A 68 10.62 5.98 3.09
N GLN A 69 9.61 6.06 2.21
CA GLN A 69 8.54 7.04 2.38
C GLN A 69 7.72 6.79 3.67
N ALA A 70 7.64 5.53 4.11
CA ALA A 70 6.93 5.16 5.33
C ALA A 70 7.79 5.30 6.60
N ALA A 71 9.05 5.76 6.49
CA ALA A 71 9.99 5.75 7.60
C ALA A 71 9.49 6.54 8.82
N ASP A 72 8.89 7.72 8.63
CA ASP A 72 8.40 8.56 9.74
C ASP A 72 7.27 7.91 10.53
N LEU A 73 6.54 6.96 9.92
CA LEU A 73 5.46 6.22 10.56
C LEU A 73 5.95 4.94 11.27
N LEU A 74 7.08 4.39 10.84
CA LEU A 74 7.52 3.05 11.24
C LEU A 74 8.81 3.03 12.09
N ARG A 75 9.78 3.90 11.79
CA ARG A 75 11.08 3.95 12.47
C ARG A 75 10.90 4.23 13.96
N ASP A 76 11.56 3.43 14.80
CA ASP A 76 11.49 3.47 16.25
C ASP A 76 10.07 3.34 16.84
N LYS A 77 9.10 2.89 16.01
CA LYS A 77 7.68 2.74 16.33
C LYS A 77 7.15 1.33 16.06
N SER A 78 8.02 0.44 15.57
CA SER A 78 7.70 -0.91 15.14
C SER A 78 8.88 -1.84 15.42
N ASP A 79 8.64 -2.98 16.07
CA ASP A 79 9.68 -3.99 16.32
C ASP A 79 9.91 -4.89 15.08
N LEU A 80 8.85 -5.12 14.31
CA LEU A 80 8.85 -5.92 13.10
C LEU A 80 8.08 -5.20 11.99
N VAL A 81 8.65 -5.16 10.80
CA VAL A 81 8.01 -4.62 9.60
C VAL A 81 7.91 -5.70 8.53
N VAL A 82 6.69 -5.97 8.08
CA VAL A 82 6.41 -6.87 6.96
C VAL A 82 6.12 -6.05 5.72
N VAL A 83 6.85 -6.31 4.64
CA VAL A 83 6.64 -5.64 3.34
C VAL A 83 5.87 -6.57 2.41
N MET A 84 4.72 -6.10 1.92
CA MET A 84 3.82 -6.86 1.04
C MET A 84 3.60 -6.14 -0.29
N TYR A 85 3.18 -6.90 -1.31
CA TYR A 85 2.90 -6.40 -2.66
C TYR A 85 1.53 -6.87 -3.15
N ALA A 86 0.94 -6.09 -4.07
CA ALA A 86 -0.32 -6.38 -4.74
C ALA A 86 -0.19 -6.42 -6.28
#